data_AF-A0A5H2Y453-F1
#
_entry.id   AF-A0A5H2Y453-F1
#
_cell.length_a   1.000
_cell.length_b   1.000
_cell.length_c   1.000
_cell.angle_alpha   90.00
_cell.angle_beta   90.00
_cell.angle_gamma   90.00
#
_symmetry.space_group_name_H-M   'P 1'
#
loop_
_entity.id
_entity.type
_entity.pdbx_description
1 polymer ?
#
loop_
_entity_poly.entity_id
_entity_poly.type
_entity_poly.pdbx_seq_one_letter_code
_entity_poly.pdbx_strand_id
1 'polypeptide(L)'
;MNNLAKKICTASALAACISTSAFANTVYTSDSSVTAWDVMFPNPAYSNWTSACTVEPDVGLDANWQNPHPAFSFGHYAHPWQGYVGNFASWINAWSNISSQGPYGQNWTKYAVSVTGQGEFVLKLLADNCSWVYIDGTLVGFQSASWSASNITYPVSLDGEHNLEFLIFDGGGLAGGMFRLETNTGTSFPDSDGDGLTDPEEILTQTDPNNPDSDGDGFSDGEEVDAGSNPNDANDAPVVDSDGDGVLDDNDMCNDTAAGALIDENGCSGVQNVANACNCAGPTIDLPWKNHGQYVSCVAHAKNIEVANGLLTDEEGDALTEAAGESECGKKSNGKGK
;
A
#
# COMPACT_ATOMS: atom_id res chain seq x y z
N MET A 1 -30.11 -20.89 67.66
CA MET A 1 -31.06 -21.92 67.19
C MET A 1 -30.95 -21.96 65.67
N ASN A 2 -30.14 -22.87 65.15
CA ASN A 2 -30.57 -24.13 64.51
C ASN A 2 -31.02 -23.86 63.06
N ASN A 3 -30.19 -24.11 62.04
CA ASN A 3 -29.95 -25.41 61.37
C ASN A 3 -30.50 -25.29 59.92
N LEU A 4 -29.96 -25.91 58.86
CA LEU A 4 -28.92 -26.94 58.72
C LEU A 4 -28.30 -26.92 57.29
N ALA A 5 -27.14 -27.57 57.13
CA ALA A 5 -26.65 -28.29 55.93
C ALA A 5 -26.44 -27.49 54.61
N LYS A 6 -25.18 -27.21 54.25
CA LYS A 6 -24.26 -28.10 53.47
C LYS A 6 -24.62 -28.27 51.98
N LYS A 7 -23.84 -27.61 51.12
CA LYS A 7 -23.05 -28.29 50.08
C LYS A 7 -21.59 -27.87 50.23
N ILE A 8 -20.68 -28.80 49.94
CA ILE A 8 -19.25 -28.73 50.25
C ILE A 8 -18.45 -28.34 49.01
N CYS A 9 -17.28 -27.74 49.26
CA CYS A 9 -16.27 -27.32 48.29
C CYS A 9 -16.00 -28.28 47.13
N THR A 10 -15.67 -27.69 45.98
CA THR A 10 -14.36 -27.91 45.36
C THR A 10 -13.73 -26.55 45.09
N ALA A 11 -12.58 -26.28 45.69
CA ALA A 11 -11.79 -25.08 45.41
C ALA A 11 -10.77 -25.38 44.31
N SER A 12 -10.63 -24.47 43.34
CA SER A 12 -9.44 -24.33 42.50
C SER A 12 -9.36 -22.89 41.97
N ALA A 13 -8.29 -22.19 42.34
CA ALA A 13 -7.72 -21.01 41.67
C ALA A 13 -8.68 -19.94 41.10
N LEU A 14 -9.21 -19.06 41.97
CA LEU A 14 -9.52 -17.68 41.55
C LEU A 14 -8.33 -16.76 41.87
N ALA A 15 -7.24 -16.99 41.15
CA ALA A 15 -6.06 -16.14 41.10
C ALA A 15 -5.72 -15.89 39.63
N ALA A 16 -6.68 -15.32 38.89
CA ALA A 16 -6.42 -14.76 37.58
C ALA A 16 -5.51 -13.54 37.78
N CYS A 17 -4.25 -13.69 37.41
CA CYS A 17 -3.25 -12.64 37.51
C CYS A 17 -3.76 -11.36 36.84
N ILE A 18 -3.46 -10.21 37.46
CA ILE A 18 -3.20 -9.00 36.69
C ILE A 18 -1.88 -9.26 35.96
N SER A 19 -1.95 -9.97 34.84
CA SER A 19 -0.83 -10.06 33.90
C SER A 19 -0.77 -8.73 33.16
N THR A 20 0.04 -7.81 33.69
CA THR A 20 0.66 -6.79 32.85
C THR A 20 1.51 -7.53 31.84
N SER A 21 0.94 -7.84 30.68
CA SER A 21 1.68 -8.24 29.50
C SER A 21 2.44 -7.02 28.99
N ALA A 22 3.56 -6.73 29.66
CA ALA A 22 4.69 -6.18 28.95
C ALA A 22 5.02 -7.22 27.88
N PHE A 23 4.57 -6.99 26.65
CA PHE A 23 5.04 -7.71 25.49
C PHE A 23 6.54 -7.44 25.45
N ALA A 24 7.33 -8.42 25.85
CA ALA A 24 8.76 -8.38 25.61
C ALA A 24 8.94 -8.35 24.09
N ASN A 25 9.87 -7.53 23.59
CA ASN A 25 10.25 -7.60 22.18
C ASN A 25 10.80 -9.01 21.93
N THR A 26 9.96 -9.92 21.44
CA THR A 26 10.36 -11.27 21.06
C THR A 26 11.24 -11.13 19.83
N VAL A 27 12.55 -11.13 20.07
CA VAL A 27 13.55 -11.11 19.02
C VAL A 27 13.52 -12.47 18.34
N TYR A 28 12.72 -12.59 17.29
CA TYR A 28 12.79 -13.73 16.39
C TYR A 28 14.09 -13.60 15.60
N THR A 29 15.13 -14.31 16.05
CA THR A 29 16.34 -14.58 15.25
C THR A 29 16.22 -15.95 14.62
N SER A 30 17.03 -16.22 13.61
CA SER A 30 17.24 -17.58 13.12
C SER A 30 17.97 -18.43 14.20
N ASP A 31 17.19 -19.05 15.07
CA ASP A 31 17.68 -19.95 16.11
C ASP A 31 17.98 -21.36 15.55
N SER A 32 18.30 -22.31 16.44
CA SER A 32 18.60 -23.69 16.08
C SER A 32 17.46 -24.49 15.44
N SER A 33 16.26 -23.93 15.29
CA SER A 33 15.15 -24.53 14.53
C SER A 33 15.18 -24.20 13.03
N VAL A 34 15.95 -23.19 12.61
CA VAL A 34 16.12 -22.82 11.19
C VAL A 34 17.06 -23.81 10.50
N THR A 35 16.61 -24.44 9.42
CA THR A 35 17.40 -25.47 8.73
C THR A 35 18.49 -24.89 7.81
N ALA A 36 19.73 -24.84 8.32
CA ALA A 36 21.00 -24.53 7.63
C ALA A 36 22.18 -25.37 8.26
N TRP A 37 23.26 -25.77 7.55
CA TRP A 37 24.34 -26.72 8.03
C TRP A 37 25.80 -26.25 7.67
N ASP A 38 26.90 -26.33 8.44
CA ASP A 38 28.37 -26.17 8.02
C ASP A 38 28.93 -24.86 7.32
N VAL A 39 30.26 -24.67 7.08
CA VAL A 39 30.97 -23.33 6.96
C VAL A 39 32.05 -23.24 5.85
N MET A 40 32.49 -22.03 5.42
CA MET A 40 33.87 -21.78 4.89
C MET A 40 34.51 -20.42 5.32
N PHE A 41 35.75 -20.17 4.86
CA PHE A 41 36.68 -19.08 5.25
C PHE A 41 36.69 -17.88 4.27
N PRO A 42 37.16 -16.69 4.68
CA PRO A 42 37.09 -15.47 3.86
C PRO A 42 37.95 -15.49 2.59
N ASN A 43 37.35 -15.05 1.48
CA ASN A 43 37.97 -14.73 0.19
C ASN A 43 37.55 -13.29 -0.17
N PRO A 44 38.30 -12.49 -0.96
CA PRO A 44 37.94 -11.09 -1.20
C PRO A 44 36.57 -10.93 -1.87
N ALA A 45 35.82 -9.91 -1.44
CA ALA A 45 34.56 -9.50 -2.07
C ALA A 45 34.72 -9.31 -3.60
N TYR A 46 33.75 -9.80 -4.37
CA TYR A 46 33.67 -9.53 -5.80
C TYR A 46 33.49 -8.03 -6.04
N SER A 47 34.04 -7.48 -7.12
CA SER A 47 34.04 -6.02 -7.35
C SER A 47 32.70 -5.43 -7.82
N ASN A 48 31.66 -6.26 -7.99
CA ASN A 48 30.40 -5.89 -8.64
C ASN A 48 29.15 -6.48 -7.95
N TRP A 49 29.22 -6.85 -6.67
CA TRP A 49 28.03 -7.34 -5.95
C TRP A 49 26.95 -6.26 -5.78
N THR A 50 27.35 -4.99 -5.69
CA THR A 50 26.46 -3.84 -5.51
C THR A 50 25.44 -3.65 -6.65
N SER A 51 25.71 -4.17 -7.86
CA SER A 51 24.77 -4.09 -8.98
C SER A 51 23.69 -5.17 -8.97
N ALA A 52 23.76 -6.14 -8.04
CA ALA A 52 22.69 -7.11 -7.81
C ALA A 52 21.70 -6.63 -6.72
N CYS A 53 21.90 -5.43 -6.17
CA CYS A 53 21.18 -4.92 -5.00
C CYS A 53 20.06 -3.95 -5.42
N THR A 54 19.06 -4.50 -6.09
CA THR A 54 17.80 -3.86 -6.47
C THR A 54 16.71 -4.18 -5.45
N VAL A 55 15.61 -3.43 -5.44
CA VAL A 55 14.49 -3.67 -4.51
C VAL A 55 13.81 -5.00 -4.83
N GLU A 56 13.45 -5.23 -6.08
CA GLU A 56 13.14 -6.57 -6.59
C GLU A 56 14.42 -7.27 -7.06
N PRO A 57 14.77 -8.48 -6.57
CA PRO A 57 15.93 -9.20 -7.07
C PRO A 57 15.62 -9.89 -8.40
N ASP A 58 16.60 -9.93 -9.31
CA ASP A 58 16.57 -10.67 -10.60
C ASP A 58 16.16 -12.16 -10.50
N VAL A 59 16.09 -12.71 -9.27
CA VAL A 59 15.85 -14.11 -8.95
C VAL A 59 14.84 -14.23 -7.81
N GLY A 60 13.60 -14.59 -8.16
CA GLY A 60 12.49 -14.87 -7.22
C GLY A 60 12.52 -16.29 -6.65
N LEU A 61 11.87 -16.49 -5.50
CA LEU A 61 12.00 -17.61 -4.53
C LEU A 61 11.81 -19.05 -5.04
N ASP A 62 11.37 -19.23 -6.28
CA ASP A 62 10.94 -20.47 -6.93
C ASP A 62 11.88 -20.93 -8.08
N ALA A 63 12.89 -20.15 -8.45
CA ALA A 63 13.91 -20.43 -9.47
C ALA A 63 14.88 -21.62 -9.16
N ASN A 64 14.36 -22.84 -8.98
CA ASN A 64 15.12 -24.11 -8.82
C ASN A 64 16.30 -24.02 -7.83
N TRP A 65 16.13 -23.24 -6.76
CA TRP A 65 17.21 -22.89 -5.85
C TRP A 65 17.74 -24.10 -5.09
N GLN A 66 18.99 -24.45 -5.34
CA GLN A 66 19.78 -25.25 -4.41
C GLN A 66 20.79 -24.33 -3.77
N ASN A 67 20.74 -24.21 -2.44
CA ASN A 67 21.85 -23.65 -1.68
C ASN A 67 23.08 -24.53 -1.98
N PRO A 68 24.11 -24.04 -2.70
CA PRO A 68 25.33 -24.81 -2.93
C PRO A 68 26.19 -24.82 -1.67
N HIS A 69 25.96 -23.83 -0.80
CA HIS A 69 26.41 -23.67 0.57
C HIS A 69 25.90 -24.83 1.43
N PRO A 70 26.76 -25.31 2.32
CA PRO A 70 26.35 -25.43 3.70
C PRO A 70 26.71 -24.10 4.47
N ALA A 71 25.77 -23.60 5.33
CA ALA A 71 25.84 -22.48 6.29
C ALA A 71 25.71 -22.86 7.82
N PHE A 72 26.54 -22.34 8.74
CA PHE A 72 26.77 -22.89 10.10
C PHE A 72 26.30 -21.98 11.25
N SER A 73 25.79 -22.61 12.33
CA SER A 73 25.39 -21.91 13.56
C SER A 73 26.59 -21.55 14.43
N PHE A 74 26.84 -20.26 14.61
CA PHE A 74 27.72 -19.79 15.68
C PHE A 74 27.03 -19.91 17.04
N GLY A 75 27.81 -20.20 18.09
CA GLY A 75 27.31 -20.11 19.47
C GLY A 75 27.05 -18.66 19.88
N HIS A 76 26.30 -18.49 20.97
CA HIS A 76 26.12 -17.19 21.61
C HIS A 76 27.45 -16.44 21.78
N TYR A 77 27.41 -15.13 21.51
CA TYR A 77 28.53 -14.18 21.63
C TYR A 77 29.71 -14.35 20.65
N ALA A 78 29.61 -15.22 19.64
CA ALA A 78 30.75 -15.55 18.76
C ALA A 78 30.91 -14.65 17.51
N HIS A 79 30.54 -13.36 17.57
CA HIS A 79 30.89 -12.39 16.52
C HIS A 79 32.19 -11.63 16.87
N PRO A 80 33.23 -11.60 16.02
CA PRO A 80 34.53 -11.00 16.39
C PRO A 80 34.53 -9.48 16.57
N TRP A 81 33.49 -8.77 16.09
CA TRP A 81 33.50 -7.30 15.97
C TRP A 81 32.29 -6.58 16.61
N GLN A 82 31.31 -7.29 17.18
CA GLN A 82 30.24 -6.63 17.94
C GLN A 82 30.60 -6.52 19.42
N GLY A 83 30.85 -5.29 19.88
CA GLY A 83 31.12 -5.01 21.29
C GLY A 83 29.85 -4.98 22.13
N TYR A 84 29.74 -5.87 23.11
CA TYR A 84 28.95 -5.71 24.35
C TYR A 84 27.47 -5.30 24.23
N VAL A 85 26.78 -5.64 23.15
CA VAL A 85 25.31 -5.73 23.15
C VAL A 85 24.88 -7.13 23.57
N GLY A 86 23.99 -7.20 24.56
CA GLY A 86 23.53 -8.45 25.19
C GLY A 86 22.56 -9.26 24.33
N ASN A 87 22.93 -9.53 23.08
CA ASN A 87 22.11 -10.26 22.12
C ASN A 87 22.44 -11.75 22.17
N PHE A 88 21.46 -12.52 22.64
CA PHE A 88 21.51 -13.96 22.87
C PHE A 88 21.17 -14.75 21.58
N ALA A 89 21.83 -14.39 20.46
CA ALA A 89 21.50 -14.90 19.13
C ALA A 89 22.53 -15.93 18.62
N SER A 90 22.03 -16.94 17.92
CA SER A 90 22.83 -17.74 16.97
C SER A 90 22.97 -16.96 15.67
N TRP A 91 24.09 -17.18 14.96
CA TRP A 91 24.39 -16.51 13.68
C TRP A 91 24.50 -17.54 12.59
N ILE A 92 24.17 -17.16 11.35
CA ILE A 92 24.40 -17.98 10.17
C ILE A 92 25.19 -17.17 9.13
N ASN A 93 26.16 -17.80 8.46
CA ASN A 93 27.04 -17.15 7.51
C ASN A 93 27.40 -18.12 6.37
N ALA A 94 27.51 -17.60 5.15
CA ALA A 94 27.78 -18.40 3.95
C ALA A 94 28.95 -17.80 3.16
N TRP A 95 30.00 -18.60 2.99
CA TRP A 95 31.21 -18.27 2.24
C TRP A 95 31.64 -19.53 1.50
N SER A 96 32.29 -19.43 0.34
CA SER A 96 32.86 -20.62 -0.31
C SER A 96 34.00 -20.37 -1.31
N ASN A 97 34.66 -21.46 -1.69
CA ASN A 97 35.62 -21.55 -2.79
C ASN A 97 35.05 -22.28 -4.02
N ILE A 98 33.73 -22.28 -4.21
CA ILE A 98 33.06 -22.95 -5.34
C ILE A 98 32.71 -21.91 -6.41
N SER A 99 32.68 -22.32 -7.68
CA SER A 99 32.16 -21.51 -8.78
C SER A 99 30.69 -21.16 -8.55
N SER A 100 30.45 -19.87 -8.41
CA SER A 100 29.18 -19.24 -8.07
C SER A 100 28.03 -19.49 -9.08
N GLN A 101 26.78 -19.38 -8.61
CA GLN A 101 25.56 -19.72 -9.38
C GLN A 101 24.41 -18.70 -9.32
N GLY A 102 24.56 -17.54 -8.66
CA GLY A 102 23.56 -16.45 -8.76
C GLY A 102 23.70 -15.59 -10.01
N PRO A 103 22.84 -14.56 -10.17
CA PRO A 103 22.99 -13.54 -11.20
C PRO A 103 24.41 -13.02 -11.30
N TYR A 104 24.91 -12.88 -12.52
CA TYR A 104 26.28 -12.45 -12.84
C TYR A 104 27.40 -13.29 -12.20
N GLY A 105 27.10 -14.47 -11.64
CA GLY A 105 28.04 -15.28 -10.89
C GLY A 105 28.31 -14.76 -9.48
N GLN A 106 27.31 -14.20 -8.78
CA GLN A 106 27.38 -13.86 -7.35
C GLN A 106 26.83 -14.99 -6.45
N ASN A 107 27.48 -15.21 -5.30
CA ASN A 107 26.99 -16.17 -4.31
C ASN A 107 25.81 -15.56 -3.54
N TRP A 108 24.89 -16.41 -3.11
CA TRP A 108 23.73 -16.03 -2.29
C TRP A 108 23.28 -17.26 -1.48
N THR A 109 22.52 -16.99 -0.42
CA THR A 109 21.92 -18.02 0.41
C THR A 109 20.44 -17.71 0.68
N LYS A 110 19.58 -18.72 0.50
CA LYS A 110 18.17 -18.68 0.90
C LYS A 110 18.00 -19.26 2.30
N TYR A 111 17.26 -18.56 3.16
CA TYR A 111 16.76 -19.07 4.44
C TYR A 111 15.24 -19.08 4.46
N ALA A 112 14.64 -19.95 5.26
CA ALA A 112 13.20 -20.02 5.48
C ALA A 112 12.92 -20.48 6.91
N VAL A 113 11.94 -19.89 7.57
CA VAL A 113 11.50 -20.25 8.93
C VAL A 113 10.01 -19.96 9.11
N SER A 114 9.27 -20.90 9.67
CA SER A 114 7.88 -20.67 10.10
C SER A 114 7.87 -19.71 11.29
N VAL A 115 7.15 -18.60 11.16
CA VAL A 115 6.87 -17.64 12.25
C VAL A 115 5.38 -17.64 12.57
N THR A 116 5.03 -17.30 13.81
CA THR A 116 3.63 -17.15 14.22
C THR A 116 3.43 -15.82 14.94
N GLY A 117 2.35 -15.12 14.61
CA GLY A 117 2.07 -13.76 15.09
C GLY A 117 0.61 -13.36 14.91
N GLN A 118 0.19 -12.31 15.61
CA GLN A 118 -1.10 -11.64 15.42
C GLN A 118 -0.93 -10.12 15.62
N GLY A 119 -1.26 -9.33 14.61
CA GLY A 119 -1.20 -7.87 14.60
C GLY A 119 0.07 -7.29 13.97
N GLU A 120 0.36 -6.03 14.29
CA GLU A 120 1.41 -5.23 13.63
C GLU A 120 2.81 -5.44 14.23
N PHE A 121 3.76 -5.70 13.35
CA PHE A 121 5.18 -5.87 13.63
C PHE A 121 6.04 -4.91 12.80
N VAL A 122 7.32 -4.86 13.16
CA VAL A 122 8.37 -4.17 12.42
C VAL A 122 9.47 -5.18 12.12
N LEU A 123 9.73 -5.40 10.85
CA LEU A 123 10.89 -6.12 10.38
C LEU A 123 12.09 -5.16 10.33
N LYS A 124 13.07 -5.35 11.21
CA LYS A 124 14.34 -4.64 11.17
C LYS A 124 15.40 -5.48 10.48
N LEU A 125 15.99 -4.94 9.41
CA LEU A 125 17.16 -5.53 8.77
C LEU A 125 18.45 -5.05 9.45
N LEU A 126 19.35 -6.00 9.68
CA LEU A 126 20.57 -5.85 10.50
C LEU A 126 21.79 -6.48 9.81
N ALA A 127 21.72 -6.76 8.51
CA ALA A 127 22.83 -7.28 7.72
C ALA A 127 23.88 -6.19 7.44
N ASP A 128 25.06 -6.59 6.96
CA ASP A 128 26.01 -5.71 6.26
C ASP A 128 26.00 -5.90 4.73
N ASN A 129 25.08 -6.74 4.24
CA ASN A 129 25.02 -7.25 2.87
C ASN A 129 23.63 -7.05 2.24
N CYS A 130 23.57 -7.17 0.90
CA CYS A 130 22.31 -7.07 0.18
C CYS A 130 21.41 -8.23 0.52
N SER A 131 20.20 -7.92 0.99
CA SER A 131 19.25 -8.93 1.44
C SER A 131 17.82 -8.50 1.19
N TRP A 132 16.97 -9.50 0.99
CA TRP A 132 15.54 -9.39 0.76
C TRP A 132 14.84 -10.30 1.73
N VAL A 133 13.68 -9.87 2.21
CA VAL A 133 12.84 -10.62 3.14
C VAL A 133 11.47 -10.76 2.53
N TYR A 134 10.93 -11.97 2.62
CA TYR A 134 9.62 -12.30 2.11
C TYR A 134 8.78 -12.94 3.20
N ILE A 135 7.48 -12.68 3.19
CA ILE A 135 6.48 -13.39 4.00
C ILE A 135 5.53 -14.09 3.02
N ASP A 136 5.45 -15.41 3.10
CA ASP A 136 4.63 -16.28 2.23
C ASP A 136 4.84 -16.05 0.71
N GLY A 137 6.04 -15.64 0.33
CA GLY A 137 6.42 -15.32 -1.05
C GLY A 137 6.28 -13.85 -1.45
N THR A 138 5.62 -13.01 -0.65
CA THR A 138 5.51 -11.55 -0.88
C THR A 138 6.74 -10.84 -0.33
N LEU A 139 7.36 -9.94 -1.10
CA LEU A 139 8.49 -9.14 -0.64
C LEU A 139 8.01 -8.12 0.41
N VAL A 140 8.67 -8.06 1.57
CA VAL A 140 8.29 -7.21 2.71
C VAL A 140 9.46 -6.38 3.27
N GLY A 141 10.60 -6.41 2.60
CA GLY A 141 11.74 -5.60 3.01
C GLY A 141 13.02 -5.92 2.26
N PHE A 142 13.82 -4.88 2.06
CA PHE A 142 15.10 -4.92 1.36
C PHE A 142 16.20 -4.22 2.18
N GLN A 143 17.45 -4.66 2.05
CA GLN A 143 18.60 -3.92 2.54
C GLN A 143 19.64 -3.78 1.44
N SER A 144 20.04 -2.53 1.17
CA SER A 144 21.11 -2.21 0.22
C SER A 144 22.52 -2.49 0.79
N ALA A 145 23.50 -2.55 -0.10
CA ALA A 145 24.93 -2.71 0.19
C ALA A 145 25.55 -1.63 1.10
N SER A 146 24.81 -0.59 1.49
CA SER A 146 25.37 0.59 2.13
C SER A 146 25.51 0.43 3.64
N TRP A 147 26.67 0.81 4.19
CA TRP A 147 26.93 0.86 5.63
C TRP A 147 25.87 1.67 6.42
N SER A 148 25.27 2.67 5.77
CA SER A 148 24.21 3.52 6.30
C SER A 148 22.84 2.83 6.46
N ALA A 149 22.60 1.70 5.81
CA ALA A 149 21.30 0.99 5.85
C ALA A 149 21.00 0.27 7.19
N SER A 150 21.89 0.39 8.19
CA SER A 150 21.88 -0.38 9.44
C SER A 150 20.76 -0.03 10.45
N ASN A 151 19.73 0.71 10.02
CA ASN A 151 18.51 0.97 10.79
C ASN A 151 17.22 0.94 9.95
N ILE A 152 17.23 0.42 8.72
CA ILE A 152 16.00 0.31 7.93
C ILE A 152 15.05 -0.69 8.62
N THR A 153 13.78 -0.30 8.66
CA THR A 153 12.70 -0.99 9.34
C THR A 153 11.46 -0.94 8.44
N TYR A 154 10.80 -2.08 8.25
CA TYR A 154 9.61 -2.22 7.42
C TYR A 154 8.40 -2.59 8.30
N PRO A 155 7.23 -1.94 8.14
CA PRO A 155 6.00 -2.41 8.77
C PRO A 155 5.57 -3.75 8.16
N VAL A 156 5.13 -4.70 8.99
CA VAL A 156 4.55 -5.97 8.51
C VAL A 156 3.41 -6.41 9.43
N SER A 157 2.25 -6.75 8.86
CA SER A 157 1.13 -7.35 9.58
C SER A 157 1.20 -8.88 9.49
N LEU A 158 0.91 -9.59 10.58
CA LEU A 158 0.87 -11.06 10.65
C LEU A 158 -0.44 -11.51 11.32
N ASP A 159 -1.09 -12.55 10.78
CA ASP A 159 -2.19 -13.25 11.45
C ASP A 159 -2.13 -14.76 11.20
N GLY A 160 -1.64 -15.50 12.21
CA GLY A 160 -1.56 -16.95 12.19
C GLY A 160 -0.12 -17.46 12.05
N GLU A 161 0.09 -18.38 11.10
CA GLU A 161 1.38 -19.01 10.80
C GLU A 161 1.80 -18.64 9.37
N HIS A 162 3.01 -18.09 9.25
CA HIS A 162 3.56 -17.58 8.01
C HIS A 162 4.97 -18.15 7.78
N ASN A 163 5.38 -18.28 6.52
CA ASN A 163 6.73 -18.66 6.13
C ASN A 163 7.57 -17.39 5.88
N LEU A 164 8.52 -17.10 6.77
CA LEU A 164 9.44 -15.98 6.64
C LEU A 164 10.71 -16.44 5.90
N GLU A 165 10.94 -15.89 4.72
CA GLU A 165 12.01 -16.28 3.80
C GLU A 165 12.99 -15.15 3.57
N PHE A 166 14.25 -15.50 3.30
CA PHE A 166 15.34 -14.55 3.09
C PHE A 166 16.12 -14.93 1.86
N LEU A 167 16.50 -13.93 1.07
CA LEU A 167 17.60 -14.04 0.10
C LEU A 167 18.71 -13.11 0.57
N ILE A 168 19.93 -13.62 0.70
CA ILE A 168 21.09 -12.82 1.13
C ILE A 168 22.20 -13.04 0.11
N PHE A 169 22.73 -11.98 -0.48
CA PHE A 169 23.86 -12.07 -1.40
C PHE A 169 25.19 -12.04 -0.62
N ASP A 170 25.97 -13.10 -0.81
CA ASP A 170 27.23 -13.36 -0.12
C ASP A 170 28.37 -12.63 -0.84
N GLY A 171 28.28 -11.29 -0.88
CA GLY A 171 29.17 -10.41 -1.62
C GLY A 171 29.90 -9.34 -0.79
N GLY A 172 29.47 -9.10 0.45
CA GLY A 172 30.01 -8.05 1.31
C GLY A 172 30.52 -8.53 2.66
N GLY A 173 31.27 -7.64 3.31
CA GLY A 173 31.31 -7.59 4.77
C GLY A 173 32.14 -8.63 5.51
N LEU A 174 32.01 -8.58 6.84
CA LEU A 174 32.56 -9.53 7.79
C LEU A 174 31.48 -10.08 8.75
N ALA A 175 30.28 -9.50 8.76
CA ALA A 175 29.26 -9.78 9.78
C ALA A 175 28.23 -10.83 9.36
N GLY A 176 27.83 -10.85 8.08
CA GLY A 176 26.79 -11.75 7.60
C GLY A 176 25.39 -11.23 7.95
N GLY A 177 24.38 -11.80 7.29
CA GLY A 177 23.02 -11.28 7.38
C GLY A 177 22.32 -11.57 8.70
N MET A 178 21.69 -10.53 9.27
CA MET A 178 20.79 -10.64 10.41
C MET A 178 19.49 -9.88 10.12
N PHE A 179 18.40 -10.34 10.70
CA PHE A 179 17.13 -9.62 10.80
C PHE A 179 16.63 -9.69 12.24
N ARG A 180 15.64 -8.86 12.54
CA ARG A 180 14.94 -8.86 13.82
C ARG A 180 13.50 -8.41 13.61
N LEU A 181 12.55 -9.30 13.84
CA LEU A 181 11.15 -8.93 13.96
C LEU A 181 10.91 -8.35 15.37
N GLU A 182 10.25 -7.20 15.46
CA GLU A 182 9.85 -6.52 16.70
C GLU A 182 8.34 -6.23 16.66
N THR A 183 7.66 -6.16 17.81
CA THR A 183 6.26 -5.69 17.86
C THR A 183 6.21 -4.19 17.59
N ASN A 184 5.25 -3.70 16.78
CA ASN A 184 5.18 -2.30 16.34
C ASN A 184 4.73 -1.30 17.45
N THR A 185 4.81 -1.68 18.71
CA THR A 185 4.40 -0.87 19.86
C THR A 185 5.42 0.24 20.15
N GLY A 186 5.30 1.36 19.44
CA GLY A 186 6.06 2.60 19.70
C GLY A 186 7.09 2.98 18.64
N THR A 187 7.11 2.31 17.50
CA THR A 187 7.81 2.81 16.30
C THR A 187 6.88 3.77 15.56
N SER A 188 7.42 4.88 15.07
CA SER A 188 6.79 5.73 14.07
C SER A 188 7.74 5.76 12.90
N PHE A 189 7.25 5.41 11.73
CA PHE A 189 7.98 5.62 10.49
C PHE A 189 7.83 7.09 10.08
N PRO A 190 8.84 7.68 9.43
CA PRO A 190 8.64 8.88 8.63
C PRO A 190 7.78 8.55 7.41
N ASP A 191 7.00 9.55 7.03
CA ASP A 191 6.29 9.74 5.77
C ASP A 191 6.66 11.20 5.47
N SER A 192 7.50 11.39 4.45
CA SER A 192 8.37 12.58 4.35
C SER A 192 7.79 13.70 3.49
N ASP A 193 6.89 13.37 2.56
CA ASP A 193 6.09 14.31 1.77
C ASP A 193 4.60 14.33 2.16
N GLY A 194 4.09 13.29 2.83
CA GLY A 194 2.74 13.25 3.42
C GLY A 194 1.70 12.55 2.55
N ASP A 195 2.10 11.60 1.72
CA ASP A 195 1.28 11.03 0.64
C ASP A 195 0.44 9.80 1.06
N GLY A 196 0.87 9.08 2.10
CA GLY A 196 0.23 7.87 2.61
C GLY A 196 1.15 6.65 2.73
N LEU A 197 2.25 6.62 1.99
CA LEU A 197 3.35 5.67 2.16
C LEU A 197 4.37 6.20 3.18
N THR A 198 5.06 5.29 3.85
CA THR A 198 6.21 5.66 4.70
C THR A 198 7.53 5.54 3.92
N ASP A 199 8.58 6.31 4.26
CA ASP A 199 9.87 6.26 3.53
C ASP A 199 10.38 4.81 3.26
N PRO A 200 10.18 3.81 4.15
CA PRO A 200 10.53 2.41 3.87
C PRO A 200 9.59 1.67 2.91
N GLU A 201 8.31 2.01 2.87
CA GLU A 201 7.35 1.46 1.89
C GLU A 201 7.62 2.01 0.49
N GLU A 202 7.97 3.28 0.39
CA GLU A 202 8.41 3.92 -0.86
C GLU A 202 9.70 3.30 -1.42
N ILE A 203 10.66 2.97 -0.54
CA ILE A 203 11.84 2.18 -0.91
C ILE A 203 11.45 0.79 -1.45
N LEU A 204 10.30 0.24 -1.05
CA LEU A 204 9.80 -1.07 -1.52
C LEU A 204 9.03 -0.96 -2.85
N THR A 205 8.31 0.13 -3.08
CA THR A 205 7.58 0.44 -4.33
C THR A 205 8.45 1.12 -5.39
N GLN A 206 9.69 1.48 -5.03
CA GLN A 206 10.70 2.16 -5.88
C GLN A 206 10.42 3.64 -6.17
N THR A 207 9.56 4.28 -5.36
CA THR A 207 9.22 5.71 -5.43
C THR A 207 10.26 6.60 -4.70
N ASP A 208 10.13 7.93 -4.74
CA ASP A 208 11.05 8.87 -4.06
C ASP A 208 10.41 9.49 -2.80
N PRO A 209 10.95 9.22 -1.58
CA PRO A 209 10.50 9.75 -0.27
C PRO A 209 10.49 11.27 -0.04
N ASN A 210 10.36 12.07 -1.09
CA ASN A 210 10.29 13.52 -1.06
C ASN A 210 9.41 14.06 -2.22
N ASN A 211 8.70 13.18 -2.93
CA ASN A 211 7.92 13.47 -4.12
C ASN A 211 6.66 12.58 -4.15
N PRO A 212 5.49 13.10 -3.73
CA PRO A 212 4.29 12.32 -3.43
C PRO A 212 3.50 11.87 -4.67
N ASP A 213 4.14 11.78 -5.84
CA ASP A 213 3.57 11.51 -7.17
C ASP A 213 4.78 11.24 -8.09
N SER A 214 5.25 9.99 -8.11
CA SER A 214 6.57 9.60 -8.63
C SER A 214 6.65 9.57 -10.16
N ASP A 215 5.54 9.37 -10.87
CA ASP A 215 5.51 9.42 -12.34
C ASP A 215 4.87 10.69 -12.93
N GLY A 216 4.13 11.47 -12.14
CA GLY A 216 3.61 12.78 -12.49
C GLY A 216 2.24 12.77 -13.15
N ASP A 217 1.41 11.74 -12.94
CA ASP A 217 0.07 11.62 -13.53
C ASP A 217 -1.02 12.42 -12.78
N GLY A 218 -0.79 12.69 -11.49
CA GLY A 218 -1.66 13.47 -10.62
C GLY A 218 -2.35 12.71 -9.48
N PHE A 219 -2.17 11.40 -9.37
CA PHE A 219 -2.45 10.61 -8.17
C PHE A 219 -1.21 10.56 -7.26
N SER A 220 -1.38 10.27 -5.97
CA SER A 220 -0.23 10.06 -5.09
C SER A 220 0.20 8.60 -5.00
N ASP A 221 1.49 8.34 -4.79
CA ASP A 221 2.05 6.99 -4.76
C ASP A 221 1.30 6.07 -3.76
N GLY A 222 0.86 6.63 -2.64
CA GLY A 222 0.00 5.97 -1.65
C GLY A 222 -1.44 5.71 -2.11
N GLU A 223 -2.07 6.64 -2.85
CA GLU A 223 -3.41 6.41 -3.44
C GLU A 223 -3.35 5.29 -4.48
N GLU A 224 -2.28 5.23 -5.26
CA GLU A 224 -2.01 4.21 -6.27
C GLU A 224 -1.80 2.82 -5.67
N VAL A 225 -0.93 2.72 -4.66
CA VAL A 225 -0.67 1.45 -3.97
C VAL A 225 -1.93 0.93 -3.25
N ASP A 226 -2.73 1.79 -2.63
CA ASP A 226 -4.02 1.41 -2.03
C ASP A 226 -5.06 1.00 -3.08
N ALA A 227 -5.03 1.59 -4.29
CA ALA A 227 -5.86 1.21 -5.42
C ALA A 227 -5.38 -0.08 -6.12
N GLY A 228 -4.12 -0.48 -5.92
CA GLY A 228 -3.47 -1.60 -6.59
C GLY A 228 -2.99 -1.27 -8.01
N SER A 229 -2.74 0.00 -8.28
CA SER A 229 -2.14 0.54 -9.51
C SER A 229 -0.61 0.65 -9.36
N ASN A 230 0.11 1.23 -10.33
CA ASN A 230 1.58 1.24 -10.33
C ASN A 230 2.16 2.66 -10.30
N PRO A 231 2.71 3.13 -9.16
CA PRO A 231 3.19 4.52 -8.96
C PRO A 231 4.51 4.87 -9.68
N ASN A 232 4.78 4.21 -10.79
CA ASN A 232 5.93 4.40 -11.65
C ASN A 232 5.55 4.27 -13.15
N ASP A 233 4.26 4.21 -13.49
CA ASP A 233 3.75 4.18 -14.86
C ASP A 233 2.43 4.97 -14.98
N ALA A 234 2.55 6.25 -15.37
CA ALA A 234 1.49 7.23 -15.64
C ALA A 234 0.42 6.83 -16.71
N ASN A 235 0.33 5.55 -17.05
CA ASN A 235 -0.70 4.93 -17.89
C ASN A 235 -1.48 3.83 -17.14
N ASP A 236 -1.12 3.53 -15.90
CA ASP A 236 -1.70 2.55 -15.00
C ASP A 236 -2.21 3.26 -13.72
N ALA A 237 -2.97 4.34 -13.93
CA ALA A 237 -3.56 5.19 -12.90
C ALA A 237 -4.76 4.53 -12.19
N PRO A 238 -5.10 4.94 -10.95
CA PRO A 238 -6.36 4.58 -10.29
C PRO A 238 -7.59 4.92 -11.13
N VAL A 239 -8.51 3.96 -11.24
CA VAL A 239 -9.76 4.12 -11.98
C VAL A 239 -10.81 4.81 -11.11
N VAL A 240 -11.05 6.10 -11.37
CA VAL A 240 -11.97 6.94 -10.58
C VAL A 240 -13.39 7.00 -11.17
N ASP A 241 -14.37 7.01 -10.27
CA ASP A 241 -15.80 7.29 -10.46
C ASP A 241 -16.18 8.30 -9.36
N SER A 242 -16.12 9.60 -9.68
CA SER A 242 -16.11 10.69 -8.69
C SER A 242 -17.45 10.92 -7.99
N ASP A 243 -18.58 10.65 -8.67
CA ASP A 243 -19.92 10.84 -8.12
C ASP A 243 -20.64 9.52 -7.77
N GLY A 244 -20.09 8.38 -8.19
CA GLY A 244 -20.55 7.04 -7.86
C GLY A 244 -21.76 6.59 -8.69
N ASP A 245 -21.97 7.17 -9.87
CA ASP A 245 -23.08 6.80 -10.76
C ASP A 245 -22.84 5.49 -11.56
N GLY A 246 -21.58 5.04 -11.65
CA GLY A 246 -21.14 3.84 -12.37
C GLY A 246 -20.50 4.10 -13.73
N VAL A 247 -20.30 5.37 -14.12
CA VAL A 247 -19.49 5.81 -15.26
C VAL A 247 -18.17 6.37 -14.72
N LEU A 248 -17.07 5.93 -15.32
CA LEU A 248 -15.73 6.37 -14.90
C LEU A 248 -15.44 7.78 -15.40
N ASP A 249 -14.71 8.58 -14.62
CA ASP A 249 -14.44 10.01 -14.88
C ASP A 249 -13.93 10.31 -16.30
N ASP A 250 -13.10 9.42 -16.86
CA ASP A 250 -12.56 9.49 -18.24
C ASP A 250 -13.63 9.40 -19.35
N ASN A 251 -14.80 8.85 -19.03
CA ASN A 251 -15.93 8.65 -19.95
C ASN A 251 -17.17 9.43 -19.51
N ASP A 252 -17.14 10.05 -18.33
CA ASP A 252 -18.22 10.86 -17.79
C ASP A 252 -18.13 12.31 -18.30
N MET A 253 -19.29 12.84 -18.70
CA MET A 253 -19.45 14.23 -19.16
C MET A 253 -20.11 15.12 -18.10
N CYS A 254 -20.46 14.57 -16.95
CA CYS A 254 -21.31 15.15 -15.91
C CYS A 254 -20.87 14.74 -14.49
N ASN A 255 -19.60 14.99 -14.14
CA ASN A 255 -18.89 14.60 -12.89
C ASN A 255 -19.44 15.16 -11.55
N ASP A 256 -20.72 15.54 -11.51
CA ASP A 256 -21.44 16.04 -10.34
C ASP A 256 -22.89 15.50 -10.27
N THR A 257 -23.16 14.35 -10.88
CA THR A 257 -24.48 13.74 -10.94
C THR A 257 -24.97 13.32 -9.55
N ALA A 258 -26.24 13.62 -9.28
CA ALA A 258 -26.82 13.36 -7.97
C ALA A 258 -27.03 11.86 -7.75
N ALA A 259 -26.36 11.29 -6.74
CA ALA A 259 -26.44 9.87 -6.38
C ALA A 259 -27.87 9.30 -6.41
N GLY A 260 -28.09 8.29 -7.26
CA GLY A 260 -29.37 7.64 -7.46
C GLY A 260 -30.28 8.30 -8.52
N ALA A 261 -29.81 9.31 -9.25
CA ALA A 261 -30.40 9.75 -10.50
C ALA A 261 -30.36 8.65 -11.57
N LEU A 262 -31.21 8.76 -12.58
CA LEU A 262 -31.09 7.97 -13.80
C LEU A 262 -30.20 8.72 -14.79
N ILE A 263 -29.19 8.01 -15.30
CA ILE A 263 -28.13 8.53 -16.16
C ILE A 263 -28.19 7.95 -17.57
N ASP A 264 -27.60 8.66 -18.54
CA ASP A 264 -27.31 8.13 -19.87
C ASP A 264 -25.92 7.47 -19.96
N GLU A 265 -25.47 7.15 -21.17
CA GLU A 265 -24.20 6.48 -21.44
C GLU A 265 -22.94 7.34 -21.18
N ASN A 266 -23.12 8.62 -20.82
CA ASN A 266 -22.05 9.60 -20.55
C ASN A 266 -22.15 10.19 -19.12
N GLY A 267 -22.79 9.46 -18.18
CA GLY A 267 -22.96 9.87 -16.77
C GLY A 267 -24.00 10.99 -16.53
N CYS A 268 -24.56 11.58 -17.58
CA CYS A 268 -25.45 12.73 -17.42
C CYS A 268 -26.88 12.34 -16.99
N SER A 269 -27.39 12.98 -15.92
CA SER A 269 -28.82 12.90 -15.60
C SER A 269 -29.69 13.73 -16.55
N GLY A 270 -30.97 13.37 -16.64
CA GLY A 270 -31.96 14.14 -17.41
C GLY A 270 -32.08 15.62 -16.97
N VAL A 271 -31.74 15.96 -15.72
CA VAL A 271 -31.72 17.35 -15.24
C VAL A 271 -30.51 18.11 -15.78
N GLN A 272 -29.31 17.52 -15.73
CA GLN A 272 -28.09 18.11 -16.31
C GLN A 272 -28.24 18.25 -17.83
N ASN A 273 -28.77 17.24 -18.53
CA ASN A 273 -29.03 17.30 -19.98
C ASN A 273 -29.92 18.49 -20.38
N VAL A 274 -31.00 18.74 -19.64
CA VAL A 274 -31.87 19.91 -19.86
C VAL A 274 -31.13 21.22 -19.58
N ALA A 275 -30.32 21.29 -18.53
CA ALA A 275 -29.54 22.49 -18.18
C ALA A 275 -28.46 22.81 -19.22
N ASN A 276 -27.74 21.78 -19.69
CA ASN A 276 -26.70 21.85 -20.70
C ASN A 276 -27.27 22.27 -22.06
N ALA A 277 -28.39 21.68 -22.49
CA ALA A 277 -29.08 22.05 -23.73
C ALA A 277 -29.66 23.49 -23.69
N CYS A 278 -30.08 23.96 -22.52
CA CYS A 278 -30.81 25.23 -22.35
C CYS A 278 -30.10 26.20 -21.41
N ASN A 279 -28.79 26.39 -21.59
CA ASN A 279 -27.98 27.31 -20.78
C ASN A 279 -28.61 28.72 -20.66
N CYS A 280 -28.65 29.25 -19.44
CA CYS A 280 -29.23 30.55 -19.10
C CYS A 280 -28.71 31.73 -19.94
N ALA A 281 -27.44 31.66 -20.39
CA ALA A 281 -26.81 32.69 -21.22
C ALA A 281 -27.40 32.75 -22.65
N GLY A 282 -27.74 31.60 -23.23
CA GLY A 282 -28.16 31.45 -24.63
C GLY A 282 -27.77 30.07 -25.19
N PRO A 283 -28.33 29.65 -26.34
CA PRO A 283 -27.90 28.43 -27.04
C PRO A 283 -26.41 28.40 -27.42
N THR A 284 -25.78 29.57 -27.60
CA THR A 284 -24.32 29.71 -27.71
C THR A 284 -23.89 31.02 -27.03
N ILE A 285 -22.60 31.14 -26.70
CA ILE A 285 -22.03 32.31 -26.03
C ILE A 285 -22.23 33.63 -26.82
N ASP A 286 -22.29 33.55 -28.15
CA ASP A 286 -22.51 34.68 -29.05
C ASP A 286 -24.00 34.96 -29.38
N LEU A 287 -24.90 34.04 -28.99
CA LEU A 287 -26.32 34.09 -29.34
C LEU A 287 -27.21 33.99 -28.08
N PRO A 288 -27.39 35.10 -27.34
CA PRO A 288 -28.29 35.12 -26.19
C PRO A 288 -29.76 34.94 -26.58
N TRP A 289 -30.56 34.45 -25.64
CA TRP A 289 -32.01 34.32 -25.79
C TRP A 289 -32.67 35.65 -26.19
N LYS A 290 -33.51 35.66 -27.24
CA LYS A 290 -34.15 36.91 -27.72
C LYS A 290 -35.18 37.43 -26.70
N ASN A 291 -35.78 36.52 -25.93
CA ASN A 291 -36.68 36.78 -24.83
C ASN A 291 -36.82 35.51 -23.95
N HIS A 292 -37.31 35.70 -22.73
CA HIS A 292 -37.54 34.66 -21.72
C HIS A 292 -38.42 33.49 -22.22
N GLY A 293 -39.44 33.77 -23.05
CA GLY A 293 -40.28 32.72 -23.62
C GLY A 293 -39.54 31.74 -24.53
N GLN A 294 -38.43 32.15 -25.18
CA GLN A 294 -37.59 31.22 -25.93
C GLN A 294 -36.77 30.30 -25.02
N TYR A 295 -36.29 30.81 -23.88
CA TYR A 295 -35.60 30.01 -22.88
C TYR A 295 -36.55 28.95 -22.28
N VAL A 296 -37.74 29.36 -21.81
CA VAL A 296 -38.76 28.44 -21.28
C VAL A 296 -39.18 27.41 -22.34
N SER A 297 -39.30 27.82 -23.60
CA SER A 297 -39.60 26.90 -24.72
C SER A 297 -38.45 25.94 -25.04
N CYS A 298 -37.19 26.27 -24.72
CA CYS A 298 -36.08 25.32 -24.80
C CYS A 298 -36.23 24.26 -23.72
N VAL A 299 -36.37 24.68 -22.45
CA VAL A 299 -36.49 23.77 -21.30
C VAL A 299 -37.67 22.82 -21.49
N ALA A 300 -38.84 23.34 -21.89
CA ALA A 300 -40.02 22.55 -22.20
C ALA A 300 -39.84 21.58 -23.38
N HIS A 301 -38.89 21.81 -24.29
CA HIS A 301 -38.59 20.86 -25.36
C HIS A 301 -37.57 19.81 -24.89
N ALA A 302 -36.46 20.23 -24.29
CA ALA A 302 -35.41 19.35 -23.78
C ALA A 302 -35.97 18.37 -22.74
N LYS A 303 -36.79 18.84 -21.78
CA LYS A 303 -37.39 17.96 -20.77
C LYS A 303 -38.24 16.85 -21.37
N ASN A 304 -38.89 17.10 -22.51
CA ASN A 304 -39.72 16.10 -23.19
C ASN A 304 -38.87 15.05 -23.94
N ILE A 305 -37.61 15.36 -24.26
CA ILE A 305 -36.63 14.40 -24.77
C ILE A 305 -36.20 13.50 -23.61
N GLU A 306 -35.81 14.07 -22.46
CA GLU A 306 -35.33 13.26 -21.33
C GLU A 306 -36.42 12.41 -20.68
N VAL A 307 -37.68 12.88 -20.66
CA VAL A 307 -38.85 12.04 -20.31
C VAL A 307 -39.03 10.89 -21.30
N ALA A 308 -38.82 11.11 -22.60
CA ALA A 308 -38.92 10.06 -23.61
C ALA A 308 -37.74 9.05 -23.56
N ASN A 309 -36.57 9.50 -23.12
CA ASN A 309 -35.41 8.67 -22.82
C ASN A 309 -35.58 7.87 -21.51
N GLY A 310 -36.51 8.28 -20.64
CA GLY A 310 -36.75 7.67 -19.33
C GLY A 310 -35.84 8.16 -18.21
N LEU A 311 -35.09 9.25 -18.44
CA LEU A 311 -34.20 9.88 -17.44
C LEU A 311 -34.94 10.87 -16.52
N LEU A 312 -36.17 11.26 -16.88
CA LEU A 312 -37.08 12.06 -16.07
C LEU A 312 -38.47 11.44 -16.03
N THR A 313 -39.17 11.61 -14.92
CA THR A 313 -40.63 11.45 -14.85
C THR A 313 -41.36 12.66 -15.46
N ASP A 314 -42.63 12.49 -15.80
CA ASP A 314 -43.48 13.61 -16.25
C ASP A 314 -43.53 14.73 -15.19
N GLU A 315 -43.64 14.35 -13.91
CA GLU A 315 -43.65 15.28 -12.77
C GLU A 315 -42.35 16.09 -12.63
N GLU A 316 -41.18 15.46 -12.73
CA GLU A 316 -39.88 16.15 -12.70
C GLU A 316 -39.71 17.08 -13.91
N GLY A 317 -40.10 16.61 -15.09
CA GLY A 317 -40.05 17.39 -16.32
C GLY A 317 -40.97 18.63 -16.30
N ASP A 318 -42.15 18.53 -15.68
CA ASP A 318 -43.05 19.66 -15.48
C ASP A 318 -42.50 20.65 -14.43
N ALA A 319 -41.90 20.15 -13.34
CA ALA A 319 -41.24 20.99 -12.34
C ALA A 319 -40.07 21.81 -12.92
N LEU A 320 -39.26 21.23 -13.81
CA LEU A 320 -38.23 21.97 -14.56
C LEU A 320 -38.83 23.10 -15.42
N THR A 321 -39.98 22.87 -16.02
CA THR A 321 -40.67 23.86 -16.86
C THR A 321 -41.26 25.00 -16.02
N GLU A 322 -41.80 24.69 -14.84
CA GLU A 322 -42.27 25.68 -13.87
C GLU A 322 -41.12 26.55 -13.35
N ALA A 323 -40.03 25.93 -12.88
CA ALA A 323 -38.83 26.62 -12.41
C ALA A 323 -38.20 27.52 -13.50
N ALA A 324 -38.18 27.07 -14.76
CA ALA A 324 -37.73 27.89 -15.88
C ALA A 324 -38.60 29.13 -16.10
N GLY A 325 -39.93 29.03 -15.91
CA GLY A 325 -40.86 30.15 -15.99
C GLY A 325 -40.73 31.18 -14.87
N GLU A 326 -40.22 30.78 -13.70
CA GLU A 326 -39.90 31.70 -12.61
C GLU A 326 -38.51 32.34 -12.77
N SER A 327 -37.56 31.64 -13.40
CA SER A 327 -36.15 32.07 -13.53
C SER A 327 -35.95 33.41 -14.24
N GLU A 328 -34.81 34.06 -14.01
CA GLU A 328 -34.43 35.30 -14.72
C GLU A 328 -33.84 35.06 -16.13
N CYS A 329 -33.63 33.80 -16.53
CA CYS A 329 -32.97 33.46 -17.78
C CYS A 329 -33.73 33.96 -19.02
N GLY A 330 -33.00 34.53 -19.97
CA GLY A 330 -33.56 35.18 -21.16
C GLY A 330 -34.41 36.44 -20.91
N LYS A 331 -34.57 36.91 -19.66
CA LYS A 331 -35.12 38.25 -19.40
C LYS A 331 -34.05 39.28 -19.76
N LYS A 332 -34.46 40.39 -20.41
CA LYS A 332 -33.53 41.49 -20.70
C LYS A 332 -33.25 42.24 -19.41
N SER A 333 -31.97 42.44 -19.07
CA SER A 333 -31.60 43.32 -17.98
C SER A 333 -32.12 44.74 -18.28
N ASN A 334 -32.99 45.25 -17.40
CA ASN A 334 -33.49 46.62 -17.48
C ASN A 334 -32.38 47.59 -17.07
N GLY A 335 -31.43 47.81 -17.99
CA GLY A 335 -30.46 48.88 -17.89
C GLY A 335 -31.19 50.22 -17.79
N LYS A 336 -31.21 50.80 -16.59
CA LYS A 336 -31.65 52.19 -16.40
C LYS A 336 -30.73 53.09 -17.22
N GLY A 337 -31.24 53.56 -18.36
CA GLY A 337 -30.59 54.59 -19.15
C GLY A 337 -30.32 55.83 -18.29
N LYS A 338 -29.16 56.44 -18.52
CA LYS A 338 -28.77 57.75 -17.95
C LYS A 338 -29.67 58.87 -18.49
#